data_AF-F3KG57-F1
#
_entry.id   AF-F3KG57-F1
#
_cell.length_a   1.000
_cell.length_b   1.000
_cell.length_c   1.000
_cell.angle_alpha   90.00
_cell.angle_beta   90.00
_cell.angle_gamma   90.00
#
_symmetry.space_group_name_H-M   'P 1'
#
loop_
_entity.id
_entity.type
_entity.pdbx_description
1 polymer ?
#
loop_
_entity_poly.entity_id
_entity_poly.type
_entity_poly.pdbx_seq_one_letter_code
_entity_poly.pdbx_strand_id
1 'polypeptide(L)'
;MKLDFFDIEATDDIAKPETVGSITKDSSALEVFTDFNVYMPLMLEEGSCAVEAEKQMQKAHVRLKLVVDKDENFVGVVSLDNLNNQEVIKRLSKGYSREELSIDEFMIPKEQLKAFDYDQIACATITNVIEALKENGQQHCLVLDRNRA
;
A
#
# COMPACT_ATOMS: atom_id res chain seq x y z
N MET A 1 -21.12 -32.02 19.95
CA MET A 1 -19.96 -32.38 19.12
C MET A 1 -18.72 -32.17 19.97
N LYS A 2 -17.83 -33.17 20.06
CA LYS A 2 -16.58 -33.08 20.83
C LYS A 2 -15.43 -33.08 19.82
N LEU A 3 -14.45 -32.21 20.04
CA LEU A 3 -13.25 -32.10 19.22
C LEU A 3 -12.10 -32.74 19.99
N ASP A 4 -11.29 -33.55 19.31
CA ASP A 4 -10.11 -34.20 19.87
C ASP A 4 -8.85 -33.65 19.17
N PHE A 5 -7.75 -33.54 19.91
CA PHE A 5 -6.44 -33.15 19.38
C PHE A 5 -5.68 -34.37 18.86
N PHE A 6 -4.80 -34.14 17.88
CA PHE A 6 -3.89 -35.14 17.33
C PHE A 6 -2.44 -34.65 17.45
N ASP A 7 -1.51 -35.59 17.61
CA ASP A 7 -0.07 -35.31 17.56
C ASP A 7 0.35 -35.01 16.12
N ILE A 8 1.32 -34.09 15.95
CA ILE A 8 1.88 -33.72 14.64
C ILE A 8 3.03 -34.68 14.31
N GLU A 9 2.99 -35.29 13.14
CA GLU A 9 4.04 -36.17 12.62
C GLU A 9 5.09 -35.39 11.81
N ALA A 10 6.31 -35.94 11.70
CA ALA A 10 7.39 -35.30 10.94
C ALA A 10 7.11 -35.19 9.43
N THR A 11 6.11 -35.91 8.94
CA THR A 11 5.64 -35.91 7.54
C THR A 11 4.49 -34.95 7.28
N ASP A 12 3.94 -34.32 8.32
CA ASP A 12 2.84 -33.39 8.16
C ASP A 12 3.33 -32.08 7.56
N ASP A 13 2.69 -31.68 6.46
CA ASP A 13 2.98 -30.43 5.76
C ASP A 13 1.94 -29.36 6.08
N ILE A 14 2.37 -28.10 6.01
CA ILE A 14 1.46 -26.97 6.12
C ILE A 14 0.58 -26.93 4.87
N ALA A 15 -0.74 -26.95 5.08
CA ALA A 15 -1.71 -26.72 4.01
C ALA A 15 -1.39 -25.40 3.30
N LYS A 16 -1.22 -25.47 1.98
CA LYS A 16 -1.04 -24.29 1.13
C LYS A 16 -2.41 -23.85 0.63
N PRO A 17 -2.70 -22.54 0.56
CA PRO A 17 -3.94 -22.08 -0.04
C PRO A 17 -4.03 -22.62 -1.47
N GLU A 18 -5.19 -23.16 -1.84
CA GLU A 18 -5.47 -23.52 -3.22
C GLU A 18 -5.23 -22.26 -4.07
N THR A 19 -4.36 -22.37 -5.07
CA THR A 19 -4.16 -21.27 -6.01
C THR A 19 -5.46 -21.07 -6.77
N VAL A 20 -6.26 -20.09 -6.32
CA VAL A 20 -7.37 -19.52 -7.08
C VAL A 20 -6.84 -19.23 -8.49
N GLY A 21 -7.64 -19.56 -9.50
CA GLY A 21 -7.21 -19.62 -10.91
C GLY A 21 -6.33 -18.45 -11.34
N SER A 22 -5.47 -18.69 -12.34
CA SER A 22 -4.50 -17.69 -12.80
C SER A 22 -5.17 -16.34 -13.07
N ILE A 23 -4.84 -15.32 -12.26
CA ILE A 23 -5.30 -13.95 -12.46
C ILE A 23 -4.79 -13.48 -13.83
N THR A 24 -5.71 -13.05 -14.69
CA THR A 24 -5.41 -12.51 -16.02
C THR A 24 -5.77 -11.03 -16.08
N LYS A 25 -5.37 -10.32 -17.13
CA LYS A 25 -5.72 -8.90 -17.26
C LYS A 25 -7.23 -8.64 -17.42
N ASP A 26 -7.98 -9.67 -17.82
CA ASP A 26 -9.44 -9.61 -17.99
C ASP A 26 -10.20 -10.03 -16.72
N SER A 27 -9.47 -10.48 -15.68
CA SER A 27 -10.01 -10.73 -14.34
C SER A 27 -10.56 -9.44 -13.72
N SER A 28 -11.43 -9.60 -12.71
CA SER A 28 -11.98 -8.46 -11.99
C SER A 28 -10.86 -7.66 -11.31
N ALA A 29 -10.96 -6.34 -11.32
CA ALA A 29 -10.07 -5.48 -10.55
C ALA A 29 -10.14 -5.74 -9.04
N LEU A 30 -11.26 -6.32 -8.56
CA LEU A 30 -11.43 -6.72 -7.16
C LEU A 30 -10.47 -7.86 -6.73
N GLU A 31 -9.89 -8.60 -7.68
CA GLU A 31 -8.94 -9.67 -7.37
C GLU A 31 -7.54 -9.15 -7.02
N VAL A 32 -7.24 -7.87 -7.30
CA VAL A 32 -5.90 -7.29 -7.13
C VAL A 32 -5.84 -6.01 -6.31
N PHE A 33 -6.98 -5.44 -5.92
CA PHE A 33 -7.00 -4.32 -4.97
C PHE A 33 -6.86 -4.84 -3.52
N THR A 34 -6.41 -3.96 -2.63
CA THR A 34 -6.31 -4.27 -1.19
C THR A 34 -7.52 -3.66 -0.47
N ASP A 35 -8.38 -4.51 0.09
CA ASP A 35 -9.51 -4.08 0.92
C ASP A 35 -9.07 -3.89 2.37
N PHE A 36 -9.13 -2.66 2.88
CA PHE A 36 -8.74 -2.34 4.26
C PHE A 36 -9.74 -2.82 5.32
N ASN A 37 -10.92 -3.31 4.93
CA ASN A 37 -11.82 -4.03 5.84
C ASN A 37 -11.35 -5.46 6.12
N VAL A 38 -10.53 -6.02 5.22
CA VAL A 38 -10.01 -7.39 5.31
C VAL A 38 -8.57 -7.38 5.83
N TYR A 39 -7.76 -6.43 5.36
CA TYR A 39 -6.35 -6.32 5.69
C TYR A 39 -6.05 -4.98 6.35
N MET A 40 -5.41 -5.00 7.53
CA MET A 40 -5.05 -3.77 8.21
C MET A 40 -4.08 -2.94 7.34
N PRO A 41 -4.36 -1.64 7.12
CA PRO A 41 -3.49 -0.79 6.35
C PRO A 41 -2.11 -0.66 6.99
N LEU A 42 -1.06 -0.63 6.17
CA LEU A 42 0.29 -0.32 6.64
C LEU A 42 0.46 1.20 6.73
N MET A 43 0.63 1.68 7.96
CA MET A 43 0.68 3.10 8.28
C MET A 43 2.07 3.53 8.75
N LEU A 44 2.31 4.83 8.67
CA LEU A 44 3.41 5.57 9.29
C LEU A 44 2.82 6.79 9.98
N GLU A 45 3.40 7.19 11.11
CA GLU A 45 3.07 8.46 11.74
C GLU A 45 3.79 9.61 11.02
N GLU A 46 3.11 10.74 10.85
CA GLU A 46 3.74 12.00 10.44
C GLU A 46 4.97 12.32 11.32
N GLY A 47 5.98 12.96 10.75
CA GLY A 47 7.26 13.21 11.42
C GLY A 47 8.20 12.00 11.44
N SER A 48 7.78 10.82 10.97
CA SER A 48 8.66 9.65 10.88
C SER A 48 9.87 9.93 9.96
N CYS A 49 11.03 9.37 10.33
CA CYS A 49 12.24 9.47 9.52
C CYS A 49 12.07 8.73 8.17
N ALA A 50 12.46 9.39 7.08
CA ALA A 50 12.41 8.85 5.72
C ALA A 50 13.20 7.54 5.56
N VAL A 51 14.37 7.43 6.20
CA VAL A 51 15.20 6.20 6.15
C VAL A 51 14.52 5.03 6.81
N GLU A 52 13.88 5.26 7.96
CA GLU A 52 13.20 4.19 8.68
C GLU A 52 11.92 3.79 7.95
N ALA A 53 11.18 4.75 7.39
CA ALA A 53 10.04 4.48 6.51
C ALA A 53 10.42 3.59 5.33
N GLU A 54 11.52 3.90 4.63
CA GLU A 54 12.03 3.09 3.53
C GLU A 54 12.42 1.67 3.97
N LYS A 55 13.15 1.54 5.09
CA LYS A 55 13.51 0.22 5.65
C LYS A 55 12.29 -0.61 6.01
N GLN A 56 11.28 0.01 6.63
CA GLN A 56 10.03 -0.67 6.97
C GLN A 56 9.29 -1.13 5.71
N MET A 57 9.23 -0.30 4.66
CA MET A 57 8.62 -0.67 3.38
C MET A 57 9.34 -1.86 2.74
N GLN A 58 10.68 -1.83 2.70
CA GLN A 58 11.49 -2.93 2.16
C GLN A 58 11.27 -4.24 2.93
N LYS A 59 11.25 -4.20 4.26
CA LYS A 59 11.00 -5.37 5.11
C LYS A 59 9.59 -5.94 4.94
N ALA A 60 8.60 -5.06 4.76
CA ALA A 60 7.21 -5.45 4.54
C ALA A 60 6.90 -5.81 3.07
N HIS A 61 7.88 -5.72 2.17
CA HIS A 61 7.70 -5.93 0.72
C HIS A 61 6.60 -5.05 0.10
N VAL A 62 6.44 -3.82 0.60
CA VAL A 62 5.47 -2.85 0.07
C VAL A 62 6.16 -1.63 -0.51
N ARG A 63 5.47 -0.93 -1.40
CA ARG A 63 5.99 0.27 -2.07
C ARG A 63 5.25 1.56 -1.69
N LEU A 64 4.16 1.44 -0.93
CA LEU A 64 3.30 2.53 -0.50
C LEU A 64 2.88 2.27 0.95
N LYS A 65 2.85 3.33 1.77
CA LYS A 65 2.21 3.33 3.08
C LYS A 65 1.31 4.56 3.22
N LEU A 66 0.27 4.41 4.03
CA LEU A 66 -0.57 5.53 4.46
C LEU A 66 0.15 6.29 5.57
N VAL A 67 -0.09 7.58 5.66
CA VAL A 67 0.44 8.47 6.70
C VAL A 67 -0.72 8.97 7.54
N VAL A 68 -0.56 8.91 8.86
CA VAL A 68 -1.54 9.40 9.83
C VAL A 68 -0.92 10.45 10.74
N ASP A 69 -1.74 11.37 11.23
CA ASP A 69 -1.34 12.30 12.30
C ASP A 69 -1.39 11.63 13.69
N LYS A 70 -1.09 12.41 14.73
CA LYS A 70 -1.10 11.95 16.13
C LYS A 70 -2.48 11.55 16.65
N ASP A 71 -3.54 12.01 16.00
CA ASP A 71 -4.92 11.68 16.33
C ASP A 71 -5.43 10.52 15.44
N GLU A 72 -4.53 9.80 14.78
CA GLU A 72 -4.77 8.71 13.84
C GLU A 72 -5.58 9.11 12.59
N ASN A 73 -5.66 10.41 12.27
CA ASN A 73 -6.33 10.84 11.05
C ASN A 73 -5.44 10.60 9.84
N PHE A 74 -6.03 10.07 8.76
CA PHE A 74 -5.35 9.95 7.48
C PHE A 74 -5.01 11.32 6.88
N VAL A 75 -3.71 11.58 6.67
CA VAL A 75 -3.17 12.86 6.15
C VAL A 75 -2.48 12.75 4.80
N GLY A 76 -2.14 11.55 4.32
CA GLY A 76 -1.48 11.39 3.02
C GLY A 76 -0.88 10.01 2.79
N VAL A 77 -0.16 9.84 1.69
CA VAL A 77 0.58 8.60 1.41
C VAL A 77 2.03 8.90 1.09
N VAL A 78 2.90 7.95 1.38
CA VAL A 78 4.31 8.02 0.97
C VAL A 78 4.68 6.73 0.26
N SER A 79 5.37 6.86 -0.88
CA SER A 79 5.87 5.74 -1.67
C SER A 79 7.39 5.70 -1.68
N LEU A 80 7.96 4.54 -2.02
CA LEU A 80 9.42 4.41 -2.21
C LEU A 80 9.96 5.37 -3.30
N ASP A 81 9.14 5.69 -4.30
CA ASP A 81 9.53 6.61 -5.37
C ASP A 81 9.62 8.05 -4.83
N ASN A 82 8.77 8.42 -3.85
CA ASN A 82 8.88 9.71 -3.16
C ASN A 82 10.19 9.81 -2.35
N LEU A 83 10.54 8.75 -1.64
CA LEU A 83 11.74 8.68 -0.77
C LEU A 83 13.06 8.54 -1.55
N ASN A 84 12.99 8.23 -2.85
CA ASN A 84 14.14 8.12 -3.73
C ASN A 84 14.16 9.18 -4.84
N ASN A 85 13.35 10.23 -4.71
CA ASN A 85 13.26 11.26 -5.73
C ASN A 85 14.52 12.15 -5.81
N GLN A 86 14.62 12.95 -6.87
CA GLN A 86 15.74 13.87 -7.07
C GLN A 86 15.88 14.96 -6.00
N GLU A 87 14.78 15.38 -5.36
CA GLU A 87 14.80 16.37 -4.29
C GLU A 87 15.46 15.80 -3.02
N VAL A 88 15.25 14.52 -2.69
CA VAL A 88 15.99 13.82 -1.63
C VAL A 88 17.49 13.87 -1.92
N ILE A 89 17.90 13.49 -3.13
CA ILE A 89 19.31 13.48 -3.56
C ILE A 89 19.92 14.89 -3.46
N LYS A 90 19.17 15.92 -3.86
CA LYS A 90 19.59 17.32 -3.80
C LYS A 90 19.72 17.85 -2.38
N ARG A 91 18.94 17.35 -1.42
CA ARG A 91 19.11 17.71 0.00
C ARG A 91 20.34 17.04 0.60
N LEU A 92 20.56 15.76 0.28
CA LEU A 92 21.79 15.06 0.68
C LEU A 92 23.04 15.77 0.15
N SER A 93 23.02 16.26 -1.11
CA SER A 93 24.15 17.00 -1.68
C SER A 93 24.38 18.38 -1.05
N LYS A 94 23.37 18.94 -0.36
CA LYS A 94 23.47 20.18 0.42
C LYS A 94 23.95 19.97 1.86
N GLY A 95 24.26 18.73 2.25
CA GLY A 95 24.81 18.40 3.56
C GLY A 95 23.78 18.00 4.62
N TYR A 96 22.50 17.85 4.26
CA TYR A 96 21.52 17.23 5.15
C TYR A 96 21.83 15.73 5.26
N SER A 97 21.74 15.18 6.47
CA SER A 97 21.80 13.74 6.67
C SER A 97 20.48 13.08 6.28
N ARG A 98 20.53 11.85 5.75
CA ARG A 98 19.31 11.13 5.36
C ARG A 98 18.39 10.88 6.56
N GLU A 99 18.99 10.74 7.74
CA GLU A 99 18.33 10.56 9.03
C GLU A 99 17.56 11.79 9.51
N GLU A 100 17.91 12.99 9.03
CA GLU A 100 17.26 14.25 9.40
C GLU A 100 16.01 14.56 8.55
N LEU A 101 15.77 13.77 7.50
CA LEU A 101 14.67 13.94 6.58
C LEU A 101 13.39 13.28 7.12
N SER A 102 12.32 14.07 7.20
CA SER A 102 10.98 13.58 7.58
C SER A 102 10.19 13.12 6.36
N ILE A 103 9.32 12.13 6.52
CA ILE A 103 8.38 11.71 5.47
C ILE A 103 7.42 12.85 5.05
N ASP A 104 7.15 13.82 5.92
CA ASP A 104 6.20 14.91 5.68
C ASP A 104 6.62 15.76 4.47
N GLU A 105 7.92 15.81 4.21
CA GLU A 105 8.50 16.62 3.13
C GLU A 105 8.43 15.93 1.77
N PHE A 106 8.11 14.63 1.74
CA PHE A 106 8.10 13.80 0.53
C PHE A 106 6.75 13.12 0.28
N MET A 107 5.88 13.05 1.29
CA MET A 107 4.56 12.47 1.15
C MET A 107 3.70 13.26 0.16
N ILE A 108 2.72 12.57 -0.42
CA ILE A 108 1.65 13.19 -1.18
C ILE A 108 0.51 13.45 -0.18
N PRO A 109 0.19 14.72 0.12
CA PRO A 109 -0.83 15.05 1.11
C PRO A 109 -2.22 14.68 0.58
N LYS A 110 -3.14 14.37 1.49
CA LYS A 110 -4.49 13.87 1.20
C LYS A 110 -5.23 14.71 0.17
N GLU A 111 -5.08 16.02 0.21
CA GLU A 111 -5.77 16.97 -0.68
C GLU A 111 -5.30 16.85 -2.14
N GLN A 112 -4.12 16.28 -2.37
CA GLN A 112 -3.56 16.05 -3.71
C GLN A 112 -3.80 14.61 -4.21
N LEU A 113 -4.38 13.75 -3.37
CA LEU A 113 -4.63 12.36 -3.74
C LEU A 113 -5.83 12.25 -4.68
N LYS A 114 -5.67 11.32 -5.62
CA LYS A 114 -6.74 10.84 -6.48
C LYS A 114 -7.10 9.42 -6.04
N ALA A 115 -8.37 9.12 -6.15
CA ALA A 115 -8.91 7.80 -5.83
C ALA A 115 -9.92 7.37 -6.89
N PHE A 116 -10.00 6.08 -7.13
CA PHE A 116 -11.12 5.49 -7.84
C PHE A 116 -12.32 5.35 -6.91
N ASP A 117 -13.51 5.44 -7.47
CA ASP A 117 -14.73 5.07 -6.76
C ASP A 117 -14.81 3.53 -6.69
N TYR A 118 -15.19 2.99 -5.53
CA TYR A 118 -15.34 1.54 -5.35
C TYR A 118 -16.30 0.94 -6.36
N ASP A 119 -17.43 1.60 -6.66
CA ASP A 119 -18.43 1.09 -7.60
C ASP A 119 -17.86 0.99 -9.03
N GLN A 120 -16.91 1.87 -9.38
CA GLN A 120 -16.18 1.77 -10.65
C GLN A 120 -15.23 0.58 -10.67
N ILE A 121 -14.49 0.35 -9.57
CA ILE A 121 -13.56 -0.78 -9.45
C ILE A 121 -14.31 -2.11 -9.46
N ALA A 122 -15.46 -2.20 -8.81
CA ALA A 122 -16.29 -3.40 -8.77
C ALA A 122 -16.76 -3.84 -10.17
N CYS A 123 -16.90 -2.89 -11.10
CA CYS A 123 -17.28 -3.16 -12.49
C CYS A 123 -16.09 -3.22 -13.46
N ALA A 124 -14.87 -2.95 -12.99
CA ALA A 124 -13.68 -2.85 -13.83
C ALA A 124 -12.90 -4.16 -13.94
N THR A 125 -12.20 -4.32 -15.05
CA THR A 125 -11.15 -5.33 -15.21
C THR A 125 -9.80 -4.79 -14.76
N ILE A 126 -8.83 -5.68 -14.55
CA ILE A 126 -7.43 -5.31 -14.29
C ILE A 126 -6.88 -4.43 -15.44
N THR A 127 -7.23 -4.72 -16.69
CA THR A 127 -6.85 -3.89 -17.85
C THR A 127 -7.29 -2.44 -17.68
N ASN A 128 -8.55 -2.20 -17.27
CA ASN A 128 -9.06 -0.84 -17.10
C ASN A 128 -8.29 -0.06 -16.03
N VAL A 129 -7.94 -0.73 -14.92
CA VAL A 129 -7.13 -0.11 -13.85
C VAL A 129 -5.73 0.23 -14.35
N ILE A 130 -5.08 -0.69 -15.07
CA ILE A 130 -3.74 -0.47 -15.63
C ILE A 130 -3.74 0.71 -16.62
N GLU A 131 -4.74 0.80 -17.48
CA GLU A 131 -4.88 1.90 -18.45
C GLU A 131 -5.07 3.23 -17.75
N ALA A 132 -6.00 3.31 -16.79
CA ALA A 132 -6.24 4.52 -16.02
C ALA A 132 -4.99 4.99 -15.25
N LEU A 133 -4.25 4.06 -14.64
CA LEU A 133 -2.98 4.37 -13.97
C LEU A 133 -1.93 4.91 -14.95
N LYS A 134 -1.77 4.29 -16.13
CA LYS A 134 -0.83 4.74 -17.17
C LYS A 134 -1.18 6.12 -17.69
N GLU A 135 -2.45 6.36 -18.02
CA GLU A 135 -2.93 7.65 -18.53
C GLU A 135 -2.72 8.79 -17.52
N ASN A 136 -2.81 8.48 -16.22
CA ASN A 136 -2.59 9.44 -15.14
C ASN A 136 -1.13 9.46 -14.63
N GLY A 137 -0.23 8.65 -15.19
CA GLY A 137 1.16 8.54 -14.75
C GLY A 137 1.30 8.10 -13.28
N GLN A 138 0.34 7.34 -12.75
CA GLN A 138 0.35 6.88 -11.36
C GLN A 138 0.78 5.42 -11.26
N GLN A 139 1.52 5.08 -10.21
CA GLN A 139 1.90 3.70 -9.87
C GLN A 139 0.91 3.04 -8.90
N HIS A 140 0.22 3.86 -8.11
CA HIS A 140 -0.73 3.44 -7.08
C HIS A 140 -1.95 4.36 -7.13
N CYS A 141 -3.09 3.85 -6.70
CA CYS A 141 -4.31 4.65 -6.52
C CYS A 141 -5.04 4.16 -5.26
N LEU A 142 -5.71 5.08 -4.58
CA LEU A 142 -6.63 4.74 -3.50
C LEU A 142 -7.99 4.37 -4.09
N VAL A 143 -8.78 3.61 -3.33
CA VAL A 143 -10.17 3.34 -3.66
C VAL A 143 -11.03 3.92 -2.53
N LEU A 144 -12.03 4.71 -2.90
CA LEU A 144 -12.99 5.30 -1.97
C LEU A 144 -14.34 4.62 -2.13
N ASP A 145 -14.82 4.00 -1.04
CA ASP A 145 -16.20 3.59 -0.93
C ASP A 145 -17.01 4.75 -0.32
N ARG A 146 -17.94 5.30 -1.11
CA ARG A 146 -18.81 6.42 -0.67
C ARG A 146 -20.10 5.94 -0.02
N ASN A 147 -20.42 4.65 -0.17
CA ASN A 147 -21.67 4.06 0.29
C ASN A 147 -21.51 3.44 1.69
N ARG A 148 -20.28 3.37 2.21
CA ARG A 148 -19.95 2.92 3.56
C ARG A 148 -19.08 3.97 4.24
N ALA A 149 -19.68 4.72 5.15
CA ALA A 149 -19.00 5.63 6.07
C ALA A 149 -18.69 4.93 7.39
#